data_AF-A0A961TBU8-F1
#
_entry.id   AF-A0A961TBU8-F1
#
_cell.length_a   1.000
_cell.length_b   1.000
_cell.length_c   1.000
_cell.angle_alpha   90.00
_cell.angle_beta   90.00
_cell.angle_gamma   90.00
#
_symmetry.space_group_name_H-M   'P 1'
#
loop_
_entity.id
_entity.type
_entity.pdbx_description
1 polymer ?
#
loop_
_entity_poly.entity_id
_entity_poly.type
_entity_poly.pdbx_seq_one_letter_code
_entity_poly.pdbx_strand_id
1 'polypeptide(L)'
;AGVEVHARSAYLQGILLSDPAQLPPFLTPLGEPVAAFHKAMLELGETVQAGLLACLLQRSEIARIVAGVTSVEELNALADASEAGQRLAAAHDFSRWAMDAPELLNPALWPPRQ
;
A
#
# COMPACT_ATOMS: atom_id res chain seq x y z
N ALA A 1 -9.09 -23.98 -11.65
CA ALA A 1 -10.21 -23.28 -10.96
C ALA A 1 -10.24 -23.73 -9.51
N GLY A 2 -10.54 -22.84 -8.56
CA GLY A 2 -10.57 -23.15 -7.12
C GLY A 2 -9.38 -22.65 -6.30
N VAL A 3 -8.66 -21.61 -6.76
CA VAL A 3 -7.58 -20.96 -6.00
C VAL A 3 -8.04 -19.57 -5.58
N GLU A 4 -7.96 -19.27 -4.28
CA GLU A 4 -8.17 -17.94 -3.72
C GLU A 4 -6.82 -17.25 -3.50
N VAL A 5 -6.67 -16.01 -3.97
CA VAL A 5 -5.43 -15.24 -3.75
C VAL A 5 -5.63 -14.33 -2.54
N HIS A 6 -4.78 -14.51 -1.53
CA HIS A 6 -4.74 -13.64 -0.36
C HIS A 6 -3.52 -12.74 -0.44
N ALA A 7 -3.73 -11.43 -0.54
CA ALA A 7 -2.66 -10.46 -0.48
C ALA A 7 -2.26 -10.20 0.97
N ARG A 8 -0.96 -10.25 1.24
CA ARG A 8 -0.36 -9.86 2.53
C ARG A 8 0.71 -8.82 2.28
N SER A 9 1.18 -8.18 3.34
CA SER A 9 2.22 -7.13 3.25
C SER A 9 1.78 -5.94 2.38
N ALA A 10 0.50 -5.56 2.47
CA ALA A 10 -0.12 -4.46 1.71
C ALA A 10 0.66 -3.13 1.75
N TYR A 11 1.48 -2.93 2.79
CA TYR A 11 2.21 -1.70 3.04
C TYR A 11 3.72 -1.82 2.79
N LEU A 12 4.19 -2.90 2.16
CA LEU A 12 5.61 -3.16 1.86
C LEU A 12 6.50 -2.99 3.12
N GLN A 13 6.22 -3.75 4.18
CA GLN A 13 6.91 -3.60 5.48
C GLN A 13 6.78 -2.21 6.14
N GLY A 14 5.75 -1.44 5.79
CA GLY A 14 5.51 -0.09 6.32
C GLY A 14 6.21 1.02 5.51
N ILE A 15 7.01 0.67 4.50
CA ILE A 15 7.72 1.65 3.65
C ILE A 15 6.75 2.59 2.95
N LEU A 16 5.63 2.07 2.44
CA LEU A 16 4.65 2.89 1.71
C LEU A 16 3.89 3.88 2.61
N LEU A 17 3.91 3.68 3.94
CA LEU A 17 3.30 4.55 4.93
C LEU A 17 4.31 5.51 5.59
N SER A 18 5.60 5.29 5.36
CA SER A 18 6.69 6.06 5.98
C SER A 18 6.96 7.35 5.21
N ASP A 19 7.72 8.26 5.82
CA ASP A 19 8.18 9.48 5.15
C ASP A 19 9.01 9.13 3.90
N PRO A 20 8.60 9.54 2.68
CA PRO A 20 9.33 9.25 1.45
C PRO A 20 10.76 9.82 1.42
N ALA A 21 11.05 10.84 2.24
CA ALA A 21 12.40 11.41 2.34
C ALA A 21 13.34 10.61 3.25
N GLN A 22 12.82 9.62 4.00
CA GLN A 22 13.57 8.80 4.97
C GLN A 22 13.70 7.34 4.51
N LEU A 23 13.49 7.07 3.22
CA LEU A 23 13.64 5.71 2.69
C LEU A 23 15.11 5.27 2.74
N PRO A 24 15.37 3.96 2.97
CA PRO A 24 16.72 3.41 2.86
C PRO A 24 17.36 3.75 1.51
N PRO A 25 18.69 3.97 1.43
CA PRO A 25 19.34 4.40 0.19
C PRO A 25 19.04 3.54 -1.04
N PHE A 26 18.91 2.21 -0.87
CA PHE A 26 18.59 1.29 -1.96
C PHE A 26 17.11 1.38 -2.44
N LEU A 27 16.23 2.02 -1.67
CA LEU A 27 14.84 2.32 -2.01
C LEU A 27 14.61 3.79 -2.40
N THR A 28 15.67 4.59 -2.53
CA THR A 28 15.58 5.98 -3.02
C THR A 28 14.72 6.12 -4.29
N PRO A 29 14.78 5.20 -5.28
CA PRO A 29 13.92 5.29 -6.47
C PRO A 29 12.40 5.21 -6.17
N LEU A 30 11.98 4.64 -5.03
CA LEU A 30 10.58 4.67 -4.60
C LEU A 30 10.14 6.01 -4.02
N GLY A 31 11.07 6.89 -3.64
CA GLY A 31 10.75 8.12 -2.91
C GLY A 31 9.78 9.02 -3.67
N GLU A 32 10.05 9.30 -4.94
CA GLU A 32 9.19 10.17 -5.76
C GLU A 32 7.80 9.55 -6.05
N PRO A 33 7.69 8.27 -6.49
CA PRO A 33 6.40 7.60 -6.61
C PRO A 33 5.56 7.59 -5.32
N VAL A 34 6.19 7.31 -4.17
CA VAL A 34 5.50 7.26 -2.87
C VAL A 34 5.08 8.68 -2.45
N ALA A 35 5.93 9.69 -2.64
CA ALA A 35 5.57 11.08 -2.35
C ALA A 35 4.42 11.58 -3.23
N ALA A 36 4.43 11.24 -4.53
CA ALA A 36 3.35 11.56 -5.45
C ALA A 36 2.04 10.89 -5.03
N PHE A 37 2.10 9.63 -4.59
CA PHE A 37 0.94 8.92 -4.05
C PHE A 37 0.40 9.59 -2.79
N HIS A 38 1.27 9.90 -1.83
CA HIS A 38 0.89 10.58 -0.58
C HIS A 38 0.21 11.92 -0.85
N LYS A 39 0.79 12.72 -1.75
CA LYS A 39 0.23 13.99 -2.18
C LYS A 39 -1.16 13.82 -2.81
N ALA A 40 -1.34 12.83 -3.69
CA ALA A 40 -2.63 12.58 -4.31
C ALA A 40 -3.72 12.18 -3.29
N MET A 41 -3.37 11.41 -2.26
CA MET A 41 -4.34 11.07 -1.20
C MET A 41 -4.71 12.29 -0.37
N LEU A 42 -3.72 13.13 -0.04
CA LEU A 42 -3.96 14.39 0.65
C LEU A 42 -4.86 15.34 -0.15
N GLU A 43 -4.64 15.46 -1.46
CA GLU A 43 -5.49 16.28 -2.36
C GLU A 43 -6.93 15.76 -2.44
N LEU A 44 -7.14 14.45 -2.25
CA LEU A 44 -8.46 13.83 -2.14
C LEU A 44 -9.06 13.93 -0.73
N GLY A 45 -8.32 14.46 0.25
CA GLY A 45 -8.76 14.52 1.65
C GLY A 45 -8.84 13.16 2.34
N GLU A 46 -8.10 12.16 1.84
CA GLU A 46 -8.14 10.78 2.30
C GLU A 46 -6.78 10.33 2.86
N THR A 47 -6.77 9.23 3.63
CA THR A 47 -5.53 8.72 4.20
C THR A 47 -4.71 7.92 3.19
N VAL A 48 -3.38 7.94 3.34
CA VAL A 48 -2.48 7.10 2.53
C VAL A 48 -2.85 5.63 2.65
N GLN A 49 -3.18 5.18 3.87
CA GLN A 49 -3.56 3.80 4.14
C GLN A 49 -4.83 3.39 3.36
N ALA A 50 -5.86 4.24 3.33
CA ALA A 50 -7.06 4.01 2.55
C ALA A 50 -6.77 3.90 1.05
N GLY A 51 -5.92 4.79 0.52
CA GLY A 51 -5.47 4.72 -0.87
C GLY A 51 -4.74 3.42 -1.21
N LEU A 52 -3.82 2.98 -0.36
CA LEU A 52 -3.07 1.74 -0.58
C LEU A 52 -3.99 0.52 -0.57
N LEU A 53 -4.99 0.51 0.31
CA LEU A 53 -6.04 -0.51 0.30
C LEU A 53 -6.88 -0.43 -0.98
N ALA A 54 -7.23 0.76 -1.45
CA ALA A 54 -7.97 0.94 -2.70
C ALA A 54 -7.24 0.33 -3.90
N CYS A 55 -5.91 0.48 -4.00
CA CYS A 55 -5.09 -0.17 -5.03
C CYS A 55 -5.31 -1.69 -5.06
N LEU A 56 -5.30 -2.34 -3.89
CA LEU A 56 -5.48 -3.79 -3.77
C LEU A 56 -6.94 -4.21 -4.01
N LEU A 57 -7.90 -3.44 -3.50
CA LEU A 57 -9.34 -3.71 -3.66
C LEU A 57 -9.80 -3.66 -5.11
N GLN A 58 -9.10 -2.91 -5.98
CA GLN A 58 -9.36 -2.89 -7.42
C GLN A 58 -8.83 -4.11 -8.18
N ARG A 59 -8.10 -5.02 -7.53
CA ARG A 59 -7.58 -6.23 -8.17
C ARG A 59 -8.57 -7.38 -7.95
N SER A 60 -9.31 -7.72 -9.00
CA SER A 60 -10.32 -8.79 -8.97
C SER A 60 -9.75 -10.17 -8.57
N GLU A 61 -8.45 -10.36 -8.75
CA GLU A 61 -7.72 -11.58 -8.42
C GLU A 61 -7.55 -11.73 -6.90
N ILE A 62 -7.52 -10.62 -6.14
CA ILE A 62 -7.32 -10.62 -4.70
C ILE A 62 -8.66 -10.90 -4.01
N ALA A 63 -8.80 -12.08 -3.41
CA ALA A 63 -9.98 -12.46 -2.66
C ALA A 63 -10.00 -11.85 -1.25
N ARG A 64 -8.83 -11.72 -0.62
CA ARG A 64 -8.67 -11.20 0.75
C ARG A 64 -7.39 -10.39 0.88
N ILE A 65 -7.44 -9.35 1.71
CA ILE A 65 -6.28 -8.58 2.16
C ILE A 65 -6.03 -8.92 3.62
N VAL A 66 -4.81 -9.33 3.95
CA VAL A 66 -4.39 -9.66 5.31
C VAL A 66 -3.39 -8.60 5.77
N ALA A 67 -3.77 -7.87 6.82
CA ALA A 67 -2.93 -6.88 7.48
C ALA A 67 -2.80 -7.23 8.97
N GLY A 68 -1.57 -7.21 9.47
CA GLY A 68 -1.28 -7.38 10.89
C GLY A 68 -1.34 -6.04 11.61
N VAL A 69 -1.81 -6.06 12.86
CA VAL A 69 -1.86 -4.92 13.76
C VAL A 69 -1.31 -5.34 15.13
N THR A 70 -0.77 -4.38 15.86
CA THR A 70 -0.11 -4.59 17.16
C THR A 70 -0.88 -3.98 18.32
N SER A 71 -1.90 -3.16 18.03
CA SER A 71 -2.75 -2.50 19.02
C SER A 71 -4.21 -2.44 18.57
N VAL A 72 -5.09 -2.11 19.50
CA VAL A 72 -6.52 -1.90 19.22
C VAL A 72 -6.72 -0.63 18.39
N GLU A 73 -5.89 0.38 18.63
CA GLU A 73 -5.90 1.64 17.89
C GLU A 73 -5.57 1.39 16.41
N GLU A 74 -4.55 0.58 16.13
CA GLU A 74 -4.20 0.19 14.75
C GLU A 74 -5.30 -0.65 14.10
N LEU A 75 -5.98 -1.52 14.85
CA LEU A 75 -7.11 -2.29 14.34
C LEU A 75 -8.27 -1.37 13.91
N ASN A 76 -8.62 -0.39 14.75
CA ASN A 76 -9.69 0.56 14.44
C ASN A 76 -9.32 1.43 13.23
N ALA A 77 -8.09 1.96 13.19
CA ALA A 77 -7.60 2.74 12.05
C ALA A 77 -7.60 1.92 10.75
N LEU A 78 -7.24 0.64 10.80
CA LEU A 78 -7.30 -0.27 9.66
C LEU A 78 -8.74 -0.50 9.19
N ALA A 79 -9.71 -0.62 10.11
CA ALA A 79 -11.12 -0.78 9.77
C ALA A 79 -11.66 0.48 9.06
N ASP A 80 -11.40 1.67 9.61
CA ASP A 80 -11.79 2.95 9.01
C ASP A 80 -11.14 3.14 7.62
N ALA A 81 -9.85 2.83 7.50
CA ALA A 81 -9.13 2.89 6.23
C ALA A 81 -9.67 1.87 5.21
N SER A 82 -10.16 0.72 5.65
CA SER A 82 -10.78 -0.28 4.77
C SER A 82 -12.09 0.24 4.17
N GLU A 83 -12.96 0.84 4.98
CA GLU A 83 -14.21 1.43 4.50
C GLU A 83 -13.93 2.59 3.53
N ALA A 84 -13.00 3.49 3.89
CA ALA A 84 -12.57 4.57 3.01
C ALA A 84 -11.95 4.06 1.70
N GLY A 85 -11.11 3.02 1.78
CA GLY A 85 -10.49 2.38 0.63
C GLY A 85 -11.51 1.78 -0.34
N GLN A 86 -12.61 1.19 0.16
CA GLN A 86 -13.69 0.70 -0.69
C GLN A 86 -14.39 1.83 -1.46
N ARG A 87 -14.68 2.96 -0.78
CA ARG A 87 -15.26 4.16 -1.43
C ARG A 87 -14.32 4.69 -2.51
N LEU A 88 -13.04 4.82 -2.20
CA LEU A 88 -12.00 5.27 -3.14
C LEU A 88 -11.89 4.36 -4.36
N ALA A 89 -11.82 3.03 -4.14
CA ALA A 89 -11.71 2.05 -5.22
C ALA A 89 -12.91 2.07 -6.18
N ALA A 90 -14.10 2.44 -5.69
CA ALA A 90 -15.29 2.60 -6.52
C ALA A 90 -15.31 3.93 -7.30
N ALA A 91 -14.69 4.99 -6.77
CA ALA A 91 -14.78 6.35 -7.31
C ALA A 91 -13.61 6.76 -8.22
N HIS A 92 -12.43 6.16 -8.05
CA HIS A 92 -11.20 6.59 -8.74
C HIS A 92 -10.44 5.40 -9.32
N ASP A 93 -9.71 5.60 -10.42
CA ASP A 93 -8.80 4.59 -10.95
C ASP A 93 -7.40 4.71 -10.31
N PHE A 94 -6.91 3.63 -9.71
CA PHE A 94 -5.58 3.54 -9.12
C PHE A 94 -4.56 2.82 -10.01
N SER A 95 -4.93 2.39 -11.22
CA SER A 95 -4.05 1.67 -12.16
C SER A 95 -2.75 2.42 -12.46
N ARG A 96 -2.79 3.76 -12.47
CA ARG A 96 -1.61 4.62 -12.69
C ARG A 96 -0.49 4.47 -11.65
N TRP A 97 -0.80 3.89 -10.48
CA TRP A 97 0.17 3.68 -9.40
C TRP A 97 0.83 2.29 -9.48
N ALA A 98 0.42 1.45 -10.43
CA ALA A 98 1.07 0.17 -10.65
C ALA A 98 2.51 0.37 -11.13
N MET A 99 3.42 -0.45 -10.61
CA MET A 99 4.84 -0.40 -10.91
C MET A 99 5.37 -1.82 -11.06
N ASP A 100 6.16 -2.06 -12.10
CA ASP A 100 6.90 -3.30 -12.30
C ASP A 100 8.39 -3.05 -12.02
N ALA A 101 8.76 -3.12 -10.74
CA ALA A 101 10.12 -2.95 -10.26
C ALA A 101 10.42 -3.98 -9.17
N PRO A 102 10.64 -5.26 -9.52
CA PRO A 102 10.84 -6.33 -8.54
C PRO A 102 11.96 -6.05 -7.54
N GLU A 103 13.05 -5.41 -7.96
CA GLU A 103 14.18 -5.02 -7.10
C GLU A 103 13.79 -4.04 -5.98
N LEU A 104 12.72 -3.26 -6.19
CA LEU A 104 12.18 -2.33 -5.21
C LEU A 104 11.02 -2.94 -4.42
N LEU A 105 10.16 -3.73 -5.07
CA LEU A 105 8.90 -4.22 -4.51
C LEU A 105 8.98 -5.62 -3.90
N ASN A 106 10.06 -6.37 -4.14
CA ASN A 106 10.30 -7.68 -3.56
C ASN A 106 11.37 -7.60 -2.45
N PRO A 107 10.97 -7.64 -1.17
CA PRO A 107 11.89 -7.66 -0.05
C PRO A 107 13.00 -8.72 -0.09
N ALA A 108 12.78 -9.84 -0.79
CA ALA A 108 13.79 -10.90 -0.89
C ALA A 108 14.99 -10.50 -1.77
N LEU A 109 14.87 -9.43 -2.57
CA LEU A 109 15.93 -8.90 -3.42
C LEU A 109 16.72 -7.76 -2.75
N TRP A 110 16.29 -7.31 -1.57
CA TRP A 110 16.92 -6.20 -0.87
C TRP A 110 18.25 -6.62 -0.22
N PRO A 111 19.20 -5.69 -0.04
CA PRO A 111 20.39 -5.96 0.74
C PRO A 111 20.04 -6.48 2.14
N PRO A 112 20.89 -7.34 2.74
CA PRO A 112 20.67 -7.81 4.10
C PRO A 112 20.51 -6.62 5.05
N ARG A 113 19.58 -6.71 6.02
CA ARG A 113 19.49 -5.72 7.09
C ARG A 113 20.85 -5.69 7.82
N GLN A 114 21.49 -4.53 7.83
CA GLN A 114 22.70 -4.27 8.63
C GLN A 114 22.33 -4.09 10.11
#